data_AF-A0A818FH89-F1
#
_entry.id   AF-A0A818FH89-F1
#
_cell.length_a   1.000
_cell.length_b   1.000
_cell.length_c   1.000
_cell.angle_alpha   90.00
_cell.angle_beta   90.00
_cell.angle_gamma   90.00
#
_symmetry.space_group_name_H-M   'P 1'
#
loop_
_entity.id
_entity.type
_entity.pdbx_description
1 polymer ?
#
loop_
_entity_poly.entity_id
_entity_poly.type
_entity_poly.pdbx_seq_one_letter_code
_entity_poly.pdbx_strand_id
1 'polypeptide(L)'
;MNNVDETIYNLLNHSSKSSSSQSTNSKQHYYRSIFTSNVLQNFNKNKHSHRTMGLAIIPKPDPTHPLRRRQNYIELPKIIPFIRSHRMPPIPKVNQQDNKNQIEKSSKNFIEENINKMKNSLPICPRRYIVSDRKGNKFLIDGSGLEKDFIYKKNYGKTPRYLEARKIVHEQSHCHSEDNSMIMLPPEERLSLINNLKDRYEDVFTEYQHLPLHLETISNIMKKTNLTNELVNIEHDIDFLEKHQKIFIVNNYSDINKK
;
A
#
# COMPACT_ATOMS: atom_id res chain seq x y z
N MET A 1 66.10 33.42 30.00
CA MET A 1 64.97 34.06 29.29
C MET A 1 65.31 34.05 27.80
N ASN A 2 65.07 32.92 27.13
CA ASN A 2 65.15 32.78 25.68
C ASN A 2 63.84 32.12 25.25
N ASN A 3 63.02 32.84 24.49
CA ASN A 3 61.77 32.35 23.89
C ASN A 3 62.07 31.30 22.82
N VAL A 4 61.42 30.14 22.90
CA VAL A 4 61.60 28.99 21.97
C VAL A 4 60.32 28.72 21.17
N ASP A 5 59.45 29.72 20.98
CA ASP A 5 58.12 29.50 20.40
C ASP A 5 57.98 29.92 18.92
N GLU A 6 59.09 30.08 18.20
CA GLU A 6 59.06 30.33 16.75
C GLU A 6 59.64 29.12 16.00
N THR A 7 58.75 28.26 15.48
CA THR A 7 59.11 27.18 14.54
C THR A 7 58.76 27.56 13.11
N ILE A 8 59.62 27.20 12.15
CA ILE A 8 59.52 27.53 10.71
C ILE A 8 58.16 27.12 10.11
N TYR A 9 57.49 26.14 10.71
CA TYR A 9 56.18 25.63 10.29
C TYR A 9 55.02 26.62 10.47
N ASN A 10 55.17 27.68 11.28
CA ASN A 10 54.15 28.72 11.46
C ASN A 10 54.19 29.83 10.38
N LEU A 11 55.13 29.78 9.42
CA LEU A 11 55.26 30.79 8.36
C LEU A 11 54.33 30.54 7.16
N LEU A 12 53.79 29.33 7.03
CA LEU A 12 52.71 29.06 6.10
C LEU A 12 51.40 29.48 6.76
N ASN A 13 51.07 30.76 6.58
CA ASN A 13 49.73 31.27 6.75
C ASN A 13 48.84 30.40 5.85
N HIS A 14 48.22 29.35 6.41
CA HIS A 14 47.11 28.69 5.75
C HIS A 14 46.11 29.81 5.53
N SER A 15 46.05 30.32 4.30
CA SER A 15 45.01 31.20 3.85
C SER A 15 43.72 30.37 3.91
N SER A 16 43.19 30.25 5.12
CA SER A 16 41.78 30.06 5.35
C SER A 16 41.17 31.20 4.55
N LYS A 17 40.65 30.84 3.37
CA LYS A 17 39.88 31.71 2.48
C LYS A 17 38.72 32.28 3.30
N SER A 18 38.98 33.34 4.04
CA SER A 18 38.05 34.39 4.37
C SER A 18 38.07 35.36 3.18
N SER A 19 37.62 34.86 2.05
CA SER A 19 37.19 35.65 0.90
C SER A 19 35.92 34.99 0.38
N SER A 20 34.81 35.41 0.99
CA SER A 20 33.53 35.63 0.30
C SER A 20 33.06 34.52 -0.65
N SER A 21 32.94 33.31 -0.12
CA SER A 21 31.86 32.38 -0.45
C SER A 21 31.72 31.43 0.73
N GLN A 22 31.16 31.95 1.83
CA GLN A 22 30.45 31.09 2.77
C GLN A 22 29.32 30.44 1.96
N SER A 23 29.60 29.29 1.34
CA SER A 23 28.55 28.32 1.06
C SER A 23 28.04 27.90 2.43
N THR A 24 27.09 28.67 2.96
CA THR A 24 26.16 28.13 3.92
C THR A 24 25.53 26.96 3.17
N ASN A 25 26.05 25.75 3.38
CA ASN A 25 25.33 24.54 3.08
C ASN A 25 24.10 24.62 3.96
N SER A 26 23.07 25.33 3.48
CA SER A 26 21.78 25.42 4.12
C SER A 26 21.31 23.99 4.15
N LYS A 27 21.37 23.38 5.34
CA LYS A 27 20.87 22.03 5.57
C LYS A 27 19.51 21.99 4.89
N GLN A 28 19.37 21.18 3.84
CA GLN A 28 18.13 21.12 3.07
C GLN A 28 17.00 20.93 4.07
N HIS A 29 16.01 21.82 4.06
CA HIS A 29 14.86 21.69 4.95
C HIS A 29 14.17 20.37 4.62
N TYR A 30 14.25 19.40 5.55
CA TYR A 30 13.50 18.17 5.44
C TYR A 30 12.00 18.49 5.31
N TYR A 31 11.33 17.78 4.41
CA TYR A 31 9.88 17.90 4.26
C TYR A 31 9.19 17.69 5.61
N ARG A 32 8.38 18.67 6.02
CA ARG A 32 7.47 18.56 7.15
C ARG A 32 6.05 18.46 6.63
N SER A 33 5.30 17.46 7.10
CA SER A 33 3.91 17.27 6.72
C SER A 33 3.06 18.49 7.09
N ILE A 34 2.24 18.92 6.14
CA ILE A 34 1.29 20.03 6.29
C ILE A 34 0.26 19.72 7.40
N PHE A 35 0.07 18.43 7.72
CA PHE A 35 -0.88 17.96 8.72
C PHE A 35 -0.30 17.89 10.13
N THR A 36 1.00 18.13 10.32
CA THR A 36 1.65 18.01 11.64
C THR A 36 1.00 18.89 12.72
N SER A 37 0.66 20.14 12.39
CA SER A 37 -0.03 21.05 13.31
C SER A 37 -1.42 20.54 13.69
N ASN A 38 -2.21 20.09 12.72
CA ASN A 38 -3.55 19.54 12.95
C ASN A 38 -3.51 18.25 13.78
N VAL A 39 -2.55 17.36 13.54
CA VAL A 39 -2.36 16.14 14.32
C VAL A 39 -2.02 16.47 15.77
N LEU A 40 -1.10 17.41 16.01
CA LEU A 40 -0.73 17.86 17.36
C LEU A 40 -1.90 18.52 18.08
N GLN A 41 -2.65 19.39 17.40
CA GLN A 41 -3.85 20.02 17.94
C GLN A 41 -4.91 18.99 18.30
N ASN A 42 -5.22 18.04 17.41
CA ASN A 42 -6.20 16.98 17.66
C ASN A 42 -5.77 16.07 18.82
N PHE A 43 -4.50 15.70 18.89
CA PHE A 43 -3.96 14.87 19.97
C PHE A 43 -4.03 15.57 21.33
N ASN A 44 -3.85 16.89 21.37
CA ASN A 44 -3.88 17.67 22.60
C ASN A 44 -5.29 18.20 22.96
N LYS A 45 -6.24 18.22 22.02
CA LYS A 45 -7.60 18.79 22.20
C LYS A 45 -8.35 18.24 23.41
N ASN A 46 -8.16 16.95 23.72
CA ASN A 46 -8.87 16.26 24.80
C ASN A 46 -8.00 16.04 26.05
N LYS A 47 -6.83 16.68 26.11
CA LYS A 47 -5.94 16.61 27.27
C LYS A 47 -6.24 17.78 28.20
N HIS A 48 -6.33 17.49 29.48
CA HIS A 48 -6.46 18.50 30.53
C HIS A 48 -5.23 18.42 31.43
N SER A 49 -4.73 19.57 31.87
CA SER A 49 -3.44 19.66 32.57
C SER A 49 -3.39 18.92 33.92
N HIS A 50 -4.54 18.67 34.56
CA HIS A 50 -4.61 18.09 35.91
C HIS A 50 -5.78 17.08 36.06
N ARG A 51 -6.14 16.33 34.99
CA ARG A 51 -7.26 15.35 35.04
C ARG A 51 -7.00 14.14 35.93
N THR A 52 -5.77 13.64 35.98
CA THR A 52 -5.46 12.37 36.66
C THR A 52 -5.34 12.52 38.17
N MET A 53 -4.66 13.56 38.64
CA MET A 53 -4.35 13.75 40.07
C MET A 53 -4.83 15.09 40.66
N GLY A 54 -5.50 15.94 39.87
CA GLY A 54 -5.89 17.28 40.31
C GLY A 54 -4.70 18.23 40.49
N LEU A 55 -4.98 19.41 41.04
CA LEU A 55 -3.94 20.37 41.44
C LEU A 55 -3.45 20.01 42.85
N ALA A 56 -2.14 20.04 43.08
CA ALA A 56 -1.54 19.77 44.39
C ALA A 56 -2.03 20.75 45.48
N ILE A 57 -2.31 22.00 45.08
CA ILE A 57 -2.94 23.03 45.92
C ILE A 57 -4.05 23.66 45.08
N ILE A 58 -5.29 23.59 45.56
CA ILE A 58 -6.44 24.19 44.88
C ILE A 58 -6.43 25.70 45.18
N PRO A 59 -6.35 26.58 44.15
CA PRO A 59 -6.42 28.02 44.37
C PRO A 59 -7.79 28.38 44.94
N LYS A 60 -7.81 29.09 46.07
CA LYS A 60 -9.04 29.61 46.66
C LYS A 60 -9.53 30.81 45.82
N PRO A 61 -10.85 30.97 45.62
CA PRO A 61 -11.38 32.14 44.93
C PRO A 61 -10.98 33.42 45.68
N ASP A 62 -10.59 34.44 44.94
CA ASP A 62 -10.20 35.74 45.49
C ASP A 62 -11.43 36.43 46.14
N PRO A 63 -11.38 36.80 47.43
CA PRO A 63 -12.51 37.41 48.13
C PRO A 63 -12.89 38.79 47.56
N THR A 64 -12.01 39.45 46.81
CA THR A 64 -12.31 40.74 46.16
C THR A 64 -13.22 40.59 44.92
N HIS A 65 -13.33 39.37 44.36
CA HIS A 65 -14.11 39.07 43.16
C HIS A 65 -15.20 38.02 43.46
N PRO A 66 -16.28 38.38 44.18
CA PRO A 66 -17.37 37.45 44.48
C PRO A 66 -18.13 37.04 43.20
N LEU A 67 -18.71 35.84 43.23
CA LEU A 67 -19.49 35.30 42.11
C LEU A 67 -20.67 36.22 41.78
N ARG A 68 -20.76 36.67 40.52
CA ARG A 68 -21.86 37.54 40.07
C ARG A 68 -23.01 36.72 39.50
N ARG A 69 -24.25 37.23 39.63
CA ARG A 69 -25.44 36.65 38.99
C ARG A 69 -25.20 36.58 37.47
N ARG A 70 -25.31 35.38 36.89
CA ARG A 70 -25.05 35.06 35.46
C ARG A 70 -23.57 35.11 35.02
N GLN A 71 -22.59 35.06 35.93
CA GLN A 71 -21.17 35.03 35.53
C GLN A 71 -20.80 33.82 34.65
N ASN A 72 -21.41 32.66 34.91
CA ASN A 72 -21.20 31.43 34.13
C ASN A 72 -22.30 31.20 33.08
N TYR A 73 -23.05 32.25 32.73
CA TYR A 73 -24.11 32.13 31.73
C TYR A 73 -23.48 32.09 30.32
N ILE A 74 -23.82 31.05 29.56
CA ILE A 74 -23.41 30.92 28.16
C ILE A 74 -24.37 31.75 27.32
N GLU A 75 -23.87 32.81 26.69
CA GLU A 75 -24.67 33.58 25.73
C GLU A 75 -24.86 32.76 24.45
N LEU A 76 -26.12 32.42 24.16
CA LEU A 76 -26.48 31.76 22.91
C LEU A 76 -26.35 32.78 21.77
N PRO A 77 -25.63 32.46 20.67
CA PRO A 77 -25.59 33.33 19.51
C PRO A 77 -27.00 33.47 18.91
N LYS A 78 -27.27 34.61 18.28
CA LYS A 78 -28.54 34.83 17.56
C LYS A 78 -28.68 33.77 16.46
N ILE A 79 -29.78 33.04 16.46
CA ILE A 79 -30.07 31.99 15.48
C ILE A 79 -30.30 32.64 14.12
N ILE A 80 -29.39 32.44 13.18
CA ILE A 80 -29.62 32.75 11.77
C ILE A 80 -30.33 31.52 11.18
N PRO A 81 -31.54 31.65 10.60
CA PRO A 81 -32.24 30.51 10.05
C PRO A 81 -31.45 29.92 8.89
N PHE A 82 -30.96 28.68 9.06
CA PHE A 82 -30.31 27.94 8.00
C PHE A 82 -31.36 27.53 6.95
N ILE A 83 -31.29 28.12 5.76
CA ILE A 83 -32.17 27.77 4.65
C ILE A 83 -31.61 26.51 3.98
N ARG A 84 -32.27 25.36 4.17
CA ARG A 84 -31.94 24.13 3.42
C ARG A 84 -32.27 24.34 1.94
N SER A 85 -31.28 24.11 1.07
CA SER A 85 -31.38 24.28 -0.40
C SER A 85 -32.31 23.27 -1.09
N HIS A 86 -32.59 22.12 -0.44
CA HIS A 86 -33.42 21.06 -1.01
C HIS A 86 -34.68 20.90 -0.16
N ARG A 87 -35.77 21.55 -0.59
CA ARG A 87 -37.10 21.23 -0.07
C ARG A 87 -37.65 20.06 -0.89
N MET A 88 -38.05 18.99 -0.22
CA MET A 88 -38.91 17.98 -0.84
C MET A 88 -40.13 18.68 -1.45
N PRO A 89 -40.68 18.18 -2.57
CA PRO A 89 -41.88 18.76 -3.13
C PRO A 89 -43.00 18.79 -2.08
N PRO A 90 -43.83 19.85 -2.06
CA PRO A 90 -44.94 19.92 -1.12
C PRO A 90 -45.88 18.73 -1.36
N ILE A 91 -46.40 18.17 -0.27
CA ILE A 91 -47.39 17.08 -0.32
C ILE A 91 -48.58 17.56 -1.17
N PRO A 92 -49.07 16.74 -2.13
CA PRO A 92 -50.23 17.11 -2.93
C PRO A 92 -51.42 17.44 -2.01
N LYS A 93 -52.15 18.51 -2.35
CA LYS A 93 -53.35 18.92 -1.61
C LYS A 93 -54.41 17.83 -1.76
N VAL A 94 -55.03 17.43 -0.66
CA VAL A 94 -56.15 16.47 -0.67
C VAL A 94 -57.31 17.09 -1.44
N ASN A 95 -57.61 16.57 -2.62
CA ASN A 95 -58.80 16.95 -3.36
C ASN A 95 -60.00 16.32 -2.64
N GLN A 96 -60.95 17.13 -2.17
CA GLN A 96 -62.13 16.63 -1.46
C GLN A 96 -63.00 15.70 -2.33
N GLN A 97 -62.79 15.71 -3.65
CA GLN A 97 -63.40 14.77 -4.61
C GLN A 97 -62.76 13.37 -4.58
N ASP A 98 -61.48 13.26 -4.19
CA ASP A 98 -60.75 12.00 -4.05
C ASP A 98 -61.07 11.31 -2.71
N ASN A 99 -61.59 12.06 -1.73
CA ASN A 99 -62.08 11.53 -0.46
C ASN A 99 -63.41 10.75 -0.59
N LYS A 100 -64.01 10.72 -1.77
CA LYS A 100 -64.86 9.59 -2.15
C LYS A 100 -63.92 8.46 -2.56
N ASN A 101 -63.23 7.90 -1.56
CA ASN A 101 -62.73 6.54 -1.66
C ASN A 101 -63.93 5.70 -2.05
N GLN A 102 -64.09 5.46 -3.36
CA GLN A 102 -64.78 4.29 -3.83
C GLN A 102 -63.91 3.17 -3.28
N ILE A 103 -64.23 2.74 -2.06
CA ILE A 103 -63.85 1.42 -1.60
C ILE A 103 -64.52 0.55 -2.65
N GLU A 104 -63.77 0.17 -3.69
CA GLU A 104 -64.20 -0.82 -4.64
C GLU A 104 -64.59 -2.02 -3.79
N LYS A 105 -65.90 -2.21 -3.62
CA LYS A 105 -66.41 -3.33 -2.84
C LYS A 105 -66.00 -4.55 -3.64
N SER A 106 -64.93 -5.22 -3.22
CA SER A 106 -64.51 -6.43 -3.89
C SER A 106 -65.68 -7.40 -3.84
N SER A 107 -66.12 -7.90 -4.98
CA SER A 107 -67.13 -8.96 -5.08
C SER A 107 -66.62 -10.32 -4.59
N LYS A 108 -65.44 -10.35 -3.95
CA LYS A 108 -64.80 -11.55 -3.42
C LYS A 108 -65.57 -12.06 -2.22
N ASN A 109 -65.95 -13.34 -2.28
CA ASN A 109 -66.51 -14.04 -1.14
C ASN A 109 -65.39 -14.48 -0.20
N PHE A 110 -65.10 -13.66 0.81
CA PHE A 110 -64.03 -13.94 1.78
C PHE A 110 -64.26 -15.24 2.57
N ILE A 111 -65.51 -15.67 2.76
CA ILE A 111 -65.83 -16.92 3.46
C ILE A 111 -65.35 -18.12 2.63
N GLU A 112 -65.73 -18.14 1.36
CA GLU A 112 -65.32 -19.20 0.43
C GLU A 112 -63.81 -19.20 0.19
N GLU A 113 -63.20 -18.02 0.05
CA GLU A 113 -61.76 -17.88 -0.09
C GLU A 113 -61.00 -18.37 1.14
N ASN A 114 -61.50 -18.09 2.34
CA ASN A 114 -60.89 -18.57 3.59
C ASN A 114 -61.04 -20.09 3.75
N ILE A 115 -62.20 -20.65 3.39
CA ILE A 115 -62.42 -22.11 3.38
C ILE A 115 -61.46 -22.77 2.39
N ASN A 116 -61.34 -22.24 1.17
CA ASN A 116 -60.44 -22.78 0.15
C ASN A 116 -58.98 -22.63 0.56
N LYS A 117 -58.59 -21.50 1.15
CA LYS A 117 -57.24 -21.31 1.71
C LYS A 117 -56.93 -22.32 2.81
N MET A 118 -57.86 -22.57 3.73
CA MET A 118 -57.68 -23.57 4.79
C MET A 118 -57.60 -25.00 4.26
N LYS A 119 -58.46 -25.36 3.29
CA LYS A 119 -58.43 -26.68 2.64
C LYS A 119 -57.15 -26.91 1.85
N ASN A 120 -56.65 -25.86 1.18
CA ASN A 120 -55.48 -25.94 0.31
C ASN A 120 -54.17 -25.62 1.03
N SER A 121 -54.22 -25.08 2.25
CA SER A 121 -53.01 -24.79 3.02
C SER A 121 -52.35 -26.08 3.49
N LEU A 122 -51.05 -26.20 3.22
CA LEU A 122 -50.25 -27.27 3.80
C LEU A 122 -50.08 -27.02 5.31
N PRO A 123 -50.09 -28.08 6.13
CA PRO A 123 -49.77 -27.93 7.54
C PRO A 123 -48.37 -27.36 7.71
N ILE A 124 -48.17 -26.53 8.74
CA ILE A 124 -46.84 -26.02 9.07
C ILE A 124 -45.97 -27.21 9.49
N CYS A 125 -44.94 -27.51 8.71
CA CYS A 125 -43.93 -28.50 9.12
C CYS A 125 -43.18 -27.96 10.35
N PRO A 126 -43.26 -28.61 11.52
CA PRO A 126 -42.56 -28.16 12.70
C PRO A 126 -41.05 -28.26 12.49
N ARG A 127 -40.32 -27.23 12.93
CA ARG A 127 -38.86 -27.29 12.97
C ARG A 127 -38.41 -28.33 14.01
N ARG A 128 -37.27 -28.97 13.74
CA ARG A 128 -36.71 -30.01 14.60
C ARG A 128 -35.92 -29.38 15.74
N TYR A 129 -36.30 -29.69 16.97
CA TYR A 129 -35.65 -29.18 18.18
C TYR A 129 -35.25 -30.31 19.12
N ILE A 130 -34.13 -30.14 19.82
CA ILE A 130 -33.74 -30.95 20.98
C ILE A 130 -34.10 -30.15 22.24
N VAL A 131 -34.68 -30.82 23.22
CA VAL A 131 -34.93 -30.22 24.54
C VAL A 131 -33.80 -30.62 25.47
N SER A 132 -33.00 -29.66 25.90
CA SER A 132 -31.85 -29.92 26.79
C SER A 132 -32.28 -30.09 28.24
N ASP A 133 -33.23 -29.25 28.69
CA ASP A 133 -33.52 -29.10 30.13
C ASP A 133 -34.96 -29.47 30.45
N ARG A 134 -35.21 -29.90 31.70
CA ARG A 134 -36.56 -30.15 32.23
C ARG A 134 -37.46 -28.90 32.20
N LYS A 135 -36.86 -27.71 32.12
CA LYS A 135 -37.55 -26.42 31.96
C LYS A 135 -38.05 -26.16 30.54
N GLY A 136 -37.72 -27.02 29.57
CA GLY A 136 -38.17 -26.91 28.19
C GLY A 136 -37.29 -26.02 27.31
N ASN A 137 -36.02 -25.83 27.65
CA ASN A 137 -35.07 -25.11 26.80
C ASN A 137 -34.87 -25.87 25.49
N LYS A 138 -35.21 -25.23 24.36
CA LYS A 138 -35.19 -25.82 23.02
C LYS A 138 -33.97 -25.34 22.24
N PHE A 139 -33.27 -26.29 21.63
CA PHE A 139 -32.14 -26.08 20.75
C PHE A 139 -32.51 -26.53 19.33
N LEU A 140 -32.27 -25.69 18.33
CA LEU A 140 -32.59 -26.00 16.93
C LEU A 140 -31.57 -27.01 16.39
N ILE A 141 -32.03 -28.11 15.79
CA ILE A 141 -31.15 -29.13 15.22
C ILE A 141 -30.52 -28.65 13.91
N ASP A 142 -31.32 -27.99 13.06
CA ASP A 142 -30.87 -27.53 11.75
C ASP A 142 -29.71 -26.52 11.89
N GLY A 143 -28.54 -26.83 11.32
CA GLY A 143 -27.35 -25.98 11.38
C GLY A 143 -26.54 -26.04 12.68
N SER A 144 -26.91 -26.91 13.62
CA SER A 144 -26.17 -27.09 14.89
C SER A 144 -24.87 -27.89 14.78
N GLY A 145 -24.65 -28.56 13.64
CA GLY A 145 -23.57 -29.52 13.46
C GLY A 145 -23.78 -30.87 14.16
N LEU A 146 -24.93 -31.09 14.83
CA LEU A 146 -25.30 -32.38 15.41
C LEU A 146 -25.79 -33.38 14.34
N GLU A 147 -26.37 -32.89 13.24
CA GLU A 147 -26.75 -33.70 12.07
C GLU A 147 -25.70 -33.62 10.96
N LYS A 148 -25.61 -34.71 10.18
CA LYS A 148 -24.70 -34.85 9.04
C LYS A 148 -25.26 -34.15 7.80
N ASP A 149 -25.35 -32.82 7.83
CA ASP A 149 -25.96 -32.02 6.75
C ASP A 149 -25.20 -32.13 5.43
N PHE A 150 -23.87 -32.16 5.50
CA PHE A 150 -23.02 -32.04 4.31
C PHE A 150 -22.76 -33.36 3.58
N ILE A 151 -23.01 -34.51 4.22
CA ILE A 151 -22.79 -35.84 3.62
C ILE A 151 -23.80 -36.11 2.50
N TYR A 152 -25.04 -35.68 2.69
CA TYR A 152 -26.12 -35.87 1.72
C TYR A 152 -26.16 -34.78 0.62
N LYS A 153 -25.16 -33.89 0.58
CA LYS A 153 -25.07 -32.85 -0.45
C LYS A 153 -24.88 -33.52 -1.81
N LYS A 154 -25.63 -33.07 -2.83
CA LYS A 154 -25.55 -33.60 -4.22
C LYS A 154 -24.14 -33.61 -4.83
N ASN A 155 -23.28 -32.73 -4.31
CA ASN A 155 -21.91 -32.51 -4.78
C ASN A 155 -20.86 -33.04 -3.78
N TYR A 156 -21.28 -33.82 -2.78
CA TYR A 156 -20.35 -34.46 -1.86
C TYR A 156 -19.47 -35.45 -2.62
N GLY A 157 -18.16 -35.38 -2.40
CA GLY A 157 -17.18 -36.20 -3.13
C GLY A 157 -16.95 -35.84 -4.60
N LYS A 158 -17.59 -34.80 -5.15
CA LYS A 158 -17.38 -34.34 -6.53
C LYS A 158 -16.43 -33.15 -6.57
N THR A 159 -15.56 -33.10 -7.59
CA THR A 159 -14.74 -31.92 -7.86
C THR A 159 -15.63 -30.73 -8.25
N PRO A 160 -15.47 -29.58 -7.59
CA PRO A 160 -16.14 -28.35 -8.03
C PRO A 160 -15.69 -27.92 -9.43
N ARG A 161 -16.65 -27.47 -10.25
CA ARG A 161 -16.42 -27.01 -11.63
C ARG A 161 -15.32 -25.96 -11.76
N TYR A 162 -15.14 -25.09 -10.77
CA TYR A 162 -14.10 -24.06 -10.82
C TYR A 162 -12.68 -24.62 -10.70
N LEU A 163 -12.49 -25.76 -10.01
CA LEU A 163 -11.18 -26.42 -9.94
C LEU A 163 -10.83 -27.08 -11.26
N GLU A 164 -11.80 -27.65 -11.95
CA GLU A 164 -11.63 -28.19 -13.30
C GLU A 164 -11.24 -27.09 -14.29
N ALA A 165 -11.95 -25.95 -14.26
CA ALA A 165 -11.60 -24.80 -15.08
C ALA A 165 -10.18 -24.28 -14.78
N ARG A 166 -9.80 -24.23 -13.50
CA ARG A 166 -8.46 -23.80 -13.08
C ARG A 166 -7.36 -24.75 -13.55
N LYS A 167 -7.62 -26.06 -13.56
CA LYS A 167 -6.68 -27.07 -14.07
C LYS A 167 -6.39 -26.83 -15.56
N ILE A 168 -7.41 -26.58 -16.37
CA ILE A 168 -7.27 -26.30 -17.81
C ILE A 168 -6.43 -25.03 -18.05
N VAL A 169 -6.70 -23.94 -17.32
CA VAL A 169 -5.93 -22.69 -17.42
C VAL A 169 -4.46 -22.91 -17.04
N HIS A 170 -4.22 -23.69 -16.00
CA HIS A 170 -2.87 -24.04 -15.57
C HIS A 170 -2.13 -24.87 -16.63
N GLU A 171 -2.79 -25.87 -17.22
CA GLU A 171 -2.22 -26.66 -18.33
C GLU A 171 -1.90 -25.80 -19.56
N GLN A 172 -2.80 -24.88 -19.95
CA GLN A 172 -2.61 -23.98 -21.09
C GLN A 172 -1.45 -22.99 -20.88
N SER A 173 -1.28 -22.48 -19.66
CA SER A 173 -0.17 -21.57 -19.33
C SER A 173 1.19 -22.27 -19.30
N HIS A 174 1.24 -23.56 -18.94
CA HIS A 174 2.48 -24.34 -19.00
C HIS A 174 2.92 -24.57 -20.46
N CYS A 175 1.99 -24.76 -21.39
CA CYS A 175 2.33 -24.88 -22.81
C CYS A 175 2.91 -23.59 -23.42
N HIS A 176 2.46 -22.41 -23.00
CA HIS A 176 3.00 -21.12 -23.50
C HIS A 176 4.30 -20.66 -22.83
N SER A 177 4.75 -21.35 -21.78
CA SER A 177 6.01 -21.02 -21.10
C SER A 177 7.23 -21.63 -21.80
N GLU A 178 7.02 -22.64 -22.65
CA GLU A 178 8.04 -23.31 -23.46
C GLU A 178 8.43 -22.49 -24.72
N ASP A 179 7.64 -21.46 -25.07
CA ASP A 179 7.86 -20.64 -26.28
C ASP A 179 8.93 -19.54 -26.08
N ASN A 180 9.41 -19.32 -24.85
CA ASN A 180 10.68 -18.62 -24.61
C ASN A 180 11.84 -19.58 -24.90
N SER A 181 11.95 -20.01 -26.15
CA SER A 181 13.01 -20.92 -26.61
C SER A 181 14.38 -20.35 -26.25
N MET A 182 14.98 -20.92 -25.21
CA MET A 182 16.38 -20.70 -24.89
C MET A 182 17.20 -21.33 -26.02
N ILE A 183 17.84 -20.49 -26.82
CA ILE A 183 18.74 -20.95 -27.88
C ILE A 183 20.09 -21.25 -27.24
N MET A 184 20.58 -22.47 -27.43
CA MET A 184 21.95 -22.81 -27.05
C MET A 184 22.90 -22.09 -28.00
N LEU A 185 23.82 -21.29 -27.47
CA LEU A 185 24.86 -20.63 -28.26
C LEU A 185 25.76 -21.72 -28.87
N PRO A 186 25.91 -21.79 -30.20
CA PRO A 186 26.76 -22.77 -30.84
C PRO A 186 28.23 -22.56 -30.43
N PRO A 187 29.03 -23.64 -30.38
CA PRO A 187 30.39 -23.59 -29.88
C PRO A 187 31.31 -22.71 -30.75
N GLU A 188 31.04 -22.63 -32.05
CA GLU A 188 31.80 -21.81 -33.00
C GLU A 188 31.62 -20.31 -32.73
N GLU A 189 30.38 -19.86 -32.53
CA GLU A 189 30.09 -18.47 -32.18
C GLU A 189 30.67 -18.10 -30.81
N ARG A 190 30.66 -19.03 -29.85
CA ARG A 190 31.30 -18.84 -28.55
C ARG A 190 32.81 -18.63 -28.68
N LEU A 191 33.49 -19.44 -29.48
CA LEU A 191 34.94 -19.30 -29.70
C LEU A 191 35.27 -17.99 -30.42
N SER A 192 34.47 -17.61 -31.41
CA SER A 192 34.58 -16.31 -32.09
C SER A 192 34.45 -15.15 -31.09
N LEU A 193 33.48 -15.22 -30.17
CA LEU A 193 33.28 -14.22 -29.13
C LEU A 193 34.49 -14.12 -28.18
N ILE A 194 35.05 -15.25 -27.75
CA ILE A 194 36.24 -15.28 -26.89
C ILE A 194 37.45 -14.65 -27.61
N ASN A 195 37.66 -14.97 -28.89
CA ASN A 195 38.75 -14.39 -29.65
C ASN A 195 38.58 -12.87 -29.80
N ASN A 196 37.38 -12.40 -30.11
CA ASN A 196 37.10 -10.96 -30.19
C ASN A 196 37.33 -10.23 -28.86
N LEU A 197 37.01 -10.88 -27.73
CA LEU A 197 37.30 -10.32 -26.40
C LEU A 197 38.80 -10.29 -26.09
N LYS A 198 39.56 -11.29 -26.54
CA LYS A 198 41.03 -11.32 -26.40
C LYS A 198 41.70 -10.25 -27.26
N ASP A 199 41.25 -10.05 -28.49
CA ASP A 199 41.75 -8.98 -29.36
C ASP A 199 41.48 -7.60 -28.74
N ARG A 200 40.25 -7.38 -28.23
CA ARG A 200 39.92 -6.14 -27.50
C ARG A 200 40.74 -5.97 -26.23
N TYR A 201 41.03 -7.05 -25.51
CA TYR A 201 41.89 -6.99 -24.34
C TYR A 201 43.28 -6.46 -24.70
N GLU A 202 43.89 -6.99 -25.76
CA GLU A 202 45.20 -6.52 -26.24
C GLU A 202 45.16 -5.04 -26.61
N ASP A 203 44.12 -4.58 -27.33
CA ASP A 203 43.95 -3.17 -27.68
C ASP A 203 43.91 -2.28 -26.42
N VAL A 204 43.02 -2.57 -25.47
CA VAL A 204 42.86 -1.82 -24.22
C VAL A 204 44.15 -1.89 -23.38
N PHE A 205 44.82 -3.03 -23.38
CA PHE A 205 46.06 -3.24 -22.65
C PHE A 205 47.21 -2.43 -23.26
N THR A 206 47.30 -2.35 -24.59
CA THR A 206 48.26 -1.47 -25.25
C THR A 206 47.98 -0.02 -24.85
N GLU A 207 46.73 0.46 -24.90
CA GLU A 207 46.39 1.82 -24.48
C GLU A 207 46.77 2.11 -23.02
N TYR A 208 46.57 1.12 -22.15
CA TYR A 208 46.98 1.19 -20.75
C TYR A 208 48.51 1.30 -20.59
N GLN A 209 49.28 0.56 -21.38
CA GLN A 209 50.74 0.64 -21.37
C GLN A 209 51.28 1.97 -21.89
N HIS A 210 50.60 2.59 -22.86
CA HIS A 210 50.96 3.91 -23.38
C HIS A 210 50.64 5.06 -22.42
N LEU A 211 50.06 4.77 -21.24
CA LEU A 211 49.73 5.78 -20.25
C LEU A 211 51.00 6.34 -19.58
N PRO A 212 51.09 7.67 -19.35
CA PRO A 212 52.26 8.26 -18.70
C PRO A 212 52.46 7.73 -17.28
N LEU A 213 53.73 7.50 -16.90
CA LEU A 213 54.13 7.00 -15.57
C LEU A 213 53.70 7.95 -14.43
N HIS A 214 53.70 9.26 -14.68
CA HIS A 214 53.29 10.27 -13.71
C HIS A 214 51.90 10.83 -14.06
N LEU A 215 50.92 10.57 -13.20
CA LEU A 215 49.50 10.91 -13.41
C LEU A 215 49.12 12.17 -12.63
N GLU A 216 49.56 13.33 -13.11
CA GLU A 216 49.31 14.62 -12.41
C GLU A 216 47.88 15.14 -12.60
N THR A 217 47.28 14.86 -13.75
CA THR A 217 45.97 15.42 -14.11
C THR A 217 44.84 14.44 -13.77
N ILE A 218 43.72 15.00 -13.32
CA ILE A 218 42.49 14.23 -13.03
C ILE A 218 42.04 13.45 -14.29
N SER A 219 42.22 14.01 -15.48
CA SER A 219 41.90 13.34 -16.75
C SER A 219 42.72 12.05 -16.94
N ASN A 220 44.03 12.09 -16.69
CA ASN A 220 44.89 10.91 -16.81
C ASN A 220 44.56 9.84 -15.75
N ILE A 221 44.18 10.26 -14.55
CA ILE A 221 43.71 9.35 -13.49
C ILE A 221 42.40 8.68 -13.93
N MET A 222 41.43 9.44 -14.44
CA MET A 222 40.14 8.91 -14.89
C MET A 222 40.29 7.98 -16.10
N LYS A 223 41.19 8.33 -17.04
CA LYS A 223 41.53 7.45 -18.16
C LYS A 223 42.11 6.12 -17.66
N LYS A 224 43.04 6.17 -16.69
CA LYS A 224 43.58 4.95 -16.05
C LYS A 224 42.48 4.10 -15.44
N THR A 225 41.61 4.70 -14.64
CA THR A 225 40.54 3.96 -13.95
C THR A 225 39.55 3.33 -14.92
N ASN A 226 39.25 4.00 -16.03
CA ASN A 226 38.37 3.45 -17.05
C ASN A 226 39.02 2.25 -17.75
N LEU A 227 40.28 2.39 -18.18
CA LEU A 227 41.03 1.28 -18.80
C LEU A 227 41.17 0.09 -17.85
N THR A 228 41.45 0.32 -16.55
CA THR A 228 41.54 -0.78 -15.58
C THR A 228 40.21 -1.47 -15.36
N ASN A 229 39.10 -0.72 -15.31
CA ASN A 229 37.78 -1.31 -15.14
C ASN A 229 37.37 -2.11 -16.39
N GLU A 230 37.69 -1.60 -17.58
CA GLU A 230 37.43 -2.30 -18.84
C GLU A 230 38.25 -3.60 -18.94
N LEU A 231 39.53 -3.60 -18.57
CA LEU A 231 40.35 -4.82 -18.49
C LEU A 231 39.74 -5.86 -17.54
N VAL A 232 39.35 -5.44 -16.33
CA VAL A 232 38.72 -6.35 -15.35
C VAL A 232 37.41 -6.94 -15.87
N ASN A 233 36.60 -6.14 -16.56
CA ASN A 233 35.35 -6.63 -17.14
C ASN A 233 35.61 -7.64 -18.26
N ILE A 234 36.55 -7.36 -19.16
CA ILE A 234 36.92 -8.27 -20.25
C ILE A 234 37.49 -9.58 -19.69
N GLU A 235 38.35 -9.51 -18.67
CA GLU A 235 38.89 -10.70 -17.98
C GLU A 235 37.77 -11.55 -17.37
N HIS A 236 36.79 -10.92 -16.73
CA HIS A 236 35.64 -11.61 -16.16
C HIS A 236 34.77 -12.27 -17.24
N ASP A 237 34.52 -11.57 -18.35
CA ASP A 237 33.70 -12.09 -19.45
C ASP A 237 34.39 -13.26 -20.16
N ILE A 238 35.71 -13.19 -20.36
CA ILE A 238 36.50 -14.31 -20.91
C ILE A 238 36.44 -15.51 -19.97
N ASP A 239 36.69 -15.32 -18.68
CA ASP A 239 36.66 -16.38 -17.67
C ASP A 239 35.26 -17.05 -17.58
N PHE A 240 34.20 -16.24 -17.65
CA PHE A 240 32.83 -16.74 -17.70
C PHE A 240 32.57 -17.63 -18.93
N LEU A 241 32.96 -17.17 -20.11
CA LEU A 241 32.76 -17.91 -21.37
C LEU A 241 33.64 -19.17 -21.48
N GLU A 242 34.85 -19.16 -20.90
CA GLU A 242 35.77 -20.30 -20.88
C GLU A 242 35.29 -21.38 -19.89
N LYS A 243 34.81 -20.99 -18.70
CA LYS A 243 34.26 -21.93 -17.69
C LYS A 243 32.98 -22.61 -18.14
N HIS A 244 32.10 -21.89 -18.86
CA HIS A 244 30.79 -22.39 -19.25
C HIS A 244 30.75 -22.82 -20.73
N GLN A 245 30.86 -24.12 -20.99
CA GLN A 245 30.81 -24.67 -22.36
C GLN A 245 29.41 -24.60 -22.99
N LYS A 246 28.35 -24.66 -22.18
CA LYS A 246 26.95 -24.63 -22.63
C LYS A 246 26.30 -23.35 -22.11
N ILE A 247 26.02 -22.42 -23.00
CA ILE A 247 25.40 -21.13 -22.69
C ILE A 247 24.06 -21.08 -23.41
N PHE A 248 23.00 -20.74 -22.67
CA PHE A 248 21.66 -20.61 -23.20
C PHE A 248 21.27 -19.13 -23.20
N ILE A 249 20.84 -18.65 -24.37
CA ILE A 249 20.43 -17.27 -24.58
C ILE A 249 18.93 -17.25 -24.76
N VAL A 250 18.25 -16.40 -23.99
CA VAL A 250 16.82 -16.14 -24.19
C VAL A 250 16.68 -15.19 -25.37
N ASN A 251 15.97 -15.60 -26.41
CA ASN A 251 15.69 -14.78 -27.58
C ASN A 251 14.69 -13.65 -27.25
N ASN A 252 15.16 -12.61 -26.56
CA ASN A 252 14.42 -11.35 -26.38
C ASN A 252 14.83 -10.30 -27.44
N TYR A 253 15.08 -10.74 -28.68
CA TYR A 253 15.66 -9.88 -29.73
C TYR A 253 14.67 -8.94 -30.45
N SER A 254 13.39 -8.92 -30.08
CA SER A 254 12.40 -8.03 -30.72
C SER A 254 12.29 -6.62 -30.11
N ASP A 255 12.84 -6.36 -28.92
CA ASP A 255 12.55 -5.12 -28.18
C ASP A 255 13.71 -4.11 -28.09
N ILE A 256 14.93 -4.49 -28.49
CA ILE A 256 16.12 -3.63 -28.31
C ILE A 256 16.37 -2.69 -29.51
N ASN A 257 15.91 -3.05 -30.72
CA ASN A 257 16.10 -2.24 -31.93
C ASN A 257 14.94 -1.26 -32.26
N LYS A 258 14.04 -0.99 -31.29
CA LYS A 258 13.02 0.06 -31.40
C LYS A 258 13.34 1.20 -30.42
N LYS A 259 14.31 2.03 -30.75
CA LYS A 259 14.42 3.39 -30.24
C LYS A 259 15.13 4.29 -31.24
#